data_AF-A0A674GW33-F1
#
_entry.id   AF-A0A674GW33-F1
#
_cell.length_a   1.000
_cell.length_b   1.000
_cell.length_c   1.000
_cell.angle_alpha   90.00
_cell.angle_beta   90.00
_cell.angle_gamma   90.00
#
_symmetry.space_group_name_H-M   'P 1'
#
loop_
_entity.id
_entity.type
_entity.pdbx_description
1 polymer ?
#
loop_
_entity_poly.entity_id
_entity_poly.type
_entity_poly.pdbx_seq_one_letter_code
_entity_poly.pdbx_strand_id
1 'polypeptide(L)'
;MEAEGETGMEEQEREEPPEPEEPPEREEPPEERGAARLARLAERALALPAGRGLAGPALREFVRGAAGPALLAWRGPAGQLELSPGPPPPPPGVPKALFFLRPPAAGPGPAELLCGDLPAEPLPHFAALVEEVIVPILTNRRNHEGWPRVVSQDIIHHVHSLKNTVFKVVGQVKGKTLLPLPAASEGIENIDPKDEKL
;
A
#
# COMPACT_ATOMS: atom_id res chain seq x y z
N MET A 1 56.98 75.82 -14.28
CA MET A 1 56.94 74.54 -13.56
C MET A 1 56.17 74.84 -12.29
N GLU A 2 54.97 74.33 -12.04
CA GLU A 2 54.24 73.16 -12.53
C GLU A 2 52.73 73.35 -12.26
N ALA A 3 51.91 72.59 -13.02
CA ALA A 3 50.61 71.98 -12.73
C ALA A 3 49.48 72.82 -12.10
N GLU A 4 48.36 73.05 -12.78
CA GLU A 4 47.25 72.09 -13.06
C GLU A 4 46.51 71.62 -11.80
N GLY A 5 45.18 71.67 -11.84
CA GLY A 5 44.34 71.00 -10.86
C GLY A 5 42.91 71.52 -10.80
N GLU A 6 42.16 71.41 -11.89
CA GLU A 6 40.70 71.37 -11.84
C GLU A 6 40.29 70.16 -10.99
N THR A 7 39.70 70.37 -9.81
CA THR A 7 39.02 69.29 -9.08
C THR A 7 37.61 69.16 -9.64
N GLY A 8 37.51 68.35 -10.71
CA GLY A 8 36.26 67.73 -11.13
C GLY A 8 35.72 66.89 -9.98
N MET A 9 34.48 67.18 -9.58
CA MET A 9 33.69 66.30 -8.74
C MET A 9 33.27 65.11 -9.61
N GLU A 10 34.02 64.02 -9.56
CA GLU A 10 33.52 62.72 -10.00
C GLU A 10 32.69 62.13 -8.87
N GLU A 11 31.37 62.19 -9.02
CA GLU A 11 30.42 61.41 -8.23
C GLU A 11 30.71 59.93 -8.49
N GLN A 12 31.39 59.30 -7.53
CA GLN A 12 31.63 57.88 -7.54
C GLN A 12 30.32 57.17 -7.18
N GLU A 13 29.58 56.74 -8.21
CA GLU A 13 28.47 55.81 -8.08
C GLU A 13 28.96 54.60 -7.29
N ARG A 14 28.45 54.46 -6.06
CA ARG A 14 28.61 53.23 -5.29
C ARG A 14 27.76 52.17 -5.97
N GLU A 15 28.39 51.36 -6.82
CA GLU A 15 27.81 50.09 -7.25
C GLU A 15 27.61 49.22 -5.99
N GLU A 16 26.35 49.04 -5.61
CA GLU A 16 25.95 48.08 -4.59
C GLU A 16 26.35 46.68 -5.09
N PRO A 17 27.03 45.86 -4.27
CA PRO A 17 27.39 44.51 -4.70
C PRO A 17 26.11 43.72 -5.00
N PRO A 18 26.07 42.94 -6.09
CA PRO A 18 24.89 42.15 -6.41
C PRO A 18 24.58 41.20 -5.25
N GLU A 19 23.31 41.17 -4.83
CA GLU A 19 22.83 40.24 -3.81
C GLU A 19 23.21 38.81 -4.20
N PRO A 20 23.62 37.95 -3.25
CA PRO A 20 23.97 36.58 -3.55
C PRO A 20 22.75 35.86 -4.13
N GLU A 21 22.84 35.43 -5.40
CA GLU A 21 21.83 34.57 -6.02
C GLU A 21 21.56 33.38 -5.10
N GLU A 22 20.31 33.26 -4.63
CA GLU A 22 19.88 32.11 -3.85
C GLU A 22 20.18 30.84 -4.67
N PRO A 23 20.87 29.85 -4.08
CA PRO A 23 21.21 28.64 -4.82
C PRO A 23 19.92 27.97 -5.31
N PRO A 24 19.88 27.46 -6.55
CA PRO A 24 18.67 26.87 -7.10
C PRO A 24 18.17 25.78 -6.16
N GLU A 25 16.89 25.87 -5.79
CA GLU A 25 16.20 24.86 -4.99
C GLU A 25 16.46 23.49 -5.63
N ARG A 26 17.26 22.65 -4.96
CA ARG A 26 17.55 21.31 -5.45
C ARG A 26 16.27 20.51 -5.34
N GLU A 27 15.53 20.38 -6.44
CA GLU A 27 14.42 19.44 -6.52
C GLU A 27 14.94 18.04 -6.15
N GLU A 28 14.47 17.51 -5.03
CA GLU A 28 14.83 16.17 -4.61
C GLU A 28 14.40 15.16 -5.69
N PRO A 29 15.25 14.17 -6.04
CA PRO A 29 14.91 13.17 -7.03
C PRO A 29 13.55 12.51 -6.73
N PRO A 30 12.72 12.20 -7.75
CA PRO A 30 11.39 11.64 -7.54
C PRO A 30 11.42 10.30 -6.78
N GLU A 31 12.52 9.56 -6.90
CA GLU A 31 12.80 8.33 -6.16
C GLU A 31 13.06 8.56 -4.67
N GLU A 32 13.71 9.66 -4.31
CA GLU A 32 13.99 10.04 -2.93
C GLU A 32 12.72 10.53 -2.24
N ARG A 33 11.96 11.40 -2.91
CA ARG A 33 10.62 11.81 -2.47
C ARG A 33 9.67 10.61 -2.33
N GLY A 34 9.72 9.68 -3.28
CA GLY A 34 8.95 8.45 -3.27
C GLY A 34 9.28 7.55 -2.07
N ALA A 35 10.58 7.29 -1.85
CA ALA A 35 11.06 6.50 -0.73
C ALA A 35 10.71 7.15 0.62
N ALA A 36 10.88 8.47 0.74
CA ALA A 36 10.51 9.23 1.93
C ALA A 36 9.00 9.14 2.21
N ARG A 37 8.15 9.18 1.18
CA ARG A 37 6.70 8.99 1.32
C ARG A 37 6.36 7.59 1.84
N LEU A 38 6.97 6.54 1.28
CA LEU A 38 6.75 5.17 1.74
C LEU A 38 7.25 4.95 3.18
N ALA A 39 8.40 5.53 3.53
CA ALA A 39 8.94 5.49 4.89
C ALA A 39 7.98 6.15 5.89
N ARG A 40 7.53 7.38 5.61
CA ARG A 40 6.56 8.10 6.47
C ARG A 40 5.24 7.34 6.61
N LEU A 41 4.78 6.69 5.54
CA LEU A 41 3.58 5.86 5.59
C LEU A 41 3.80 4.66 6.51
N ALA A 42 4.93 3.96 6.36
CA ALA A 42 5.26 2.82 7.21
C ALA A 42 5.41 3.20 8.67
N GLU A 43 6.14 4.28 8.96
CA GLU A 43 6.35 4.79 10.31
C GLU A 43 5.03 5.12 11.00
N ARG A 44 4.11 5.78 10.28
CA ARG A 44 2.77 6.09 10.80
C ARG A 44 1.94 4.84 11.05
N ALA A 45 1.89 3.91 10.09
CA ALA A 45 1.03 2.74 10.18
C ALA A 45 1.55 1.68 11.18
N LEU A 46 2.85 1.69 11.50
CA LEU A 46 3.52 0.81 12.47
C LEU A 46 3.84 1.49 13.81
N ALA A 47 3.44 2.76 13.98
CA ALA A 47 3.74 3.58 15.16
C ALA A 47 5.24 3.58 15.53
N LEU A 48 6.08 3.85 14.55
CA LEU A 48 7.54 3.96 14.69
C LEU A 48 7.97 5.44 14.86
N PRO A 49 9.06 5.71 15.59
CA PRO A 49 9.68 7.03 15.60
C PRO A 49 10.26 7.36 14.22
N ALA A 50 10.09 8.62 13.78
CA ALA A 50 10.55 9.07 12.48
C ALA A 50 12.07 9.00 12.33
N GLY A 51 12.55 8.59 11.14
CA GLY A 51 13.97 8.65 10.79
C GLY A 51 14.84 7.57 11.43
N ARG A 52 14.23 6.51 11.99
CA ARG A 52 14.95 5.45 12.70
C ARG A 52 15.05 4.18 11.83
N GLY A 53 16.13 4.05 11.07
CA GLY A 53 16.48 2.81 10.39
C GLY A 53 17.26 2.97 9.07
N LEU A 54 17.86 1.87 8.60
CA LEU A 54 18.56 1.79 7.31
C LEU A 54 17.62 1.42 6.15
N ALA A 55 16.34 1.78 6.25
CA ALA A 55 15.29 1.41 5.30
C ALA A 55 15.33 2.21 3.98
N GLY A 56 16.01 3.37 3.98
CA GLY A 56 16.06 4.29 2.83
C GLY A 56 16.56 3.66 1.53
N PRO A 57 17.71 2.95 1.51
CA PRO A 57 18.23 2.28 0.31
C PRO A 57 17.24 1.29 -0.30
N ALA A 58 16.64 0.42 0.52
CA ALA A 58 15.69 -0.59 0.04
C ALA A 58 14.40 0.03 -0.52
N LEU A 59 13.90 1.10 0.10
CA LEU A 59 12.74 1.84 -0.43
C LEU A 59 13.06 2.55 -1.74
N ARG A 60 14.25 3.15 -1.88
CA ARG A 60 14.68 3.76 -3.15
C ARG A 60 14.83 2.72 -4.26
N GLU A 61 15.45 1.59 -3.95
CA GLU A 61 15.59 0.48 -4.89
C GLU A 61 14.22 -0.07 -5.32
N PHE A 62 13.30 -0.20 -4.37
CA PHE A 62 11.93 -0.57 -4.66
C PHE A 62 11.25 0.46 -5.56
N VAL A 63 11.31 1.76 -5.26
CA VAL A 63 10.71 2.83 -6.10
C VAL A 63 11.31 2.84 -7.50
N ARG A 64 12.61 2.59 -7.64
CA ARG A 64 13.33 2.53 -8.93
C ARG A 64 12.94 1.33 -9.80
N GLY A 65 12.33 0.29 -9.23
CA GLY A 65 12.02 -0.94 -9.98
C GLY A 65 13.03 -2.06 -9.80
N ALA A 66 14.04 -1.89 -8.95
CA ALA A 66 15.14 -2.85 -8.81
C ALA A 66 14.92 -3.90 -7.70
N ALA A 67 14.01 -3.68 -6.75
CA ALA A 67 13.79 -4.60 -5.61
C ALA A 67 12.61 -5.61 -5.79
N GLY A 68 12.15 -5.84 -7.03
CA GLY A 68 11.05 -6.77 -7.33
C GLY A 68 9.63 -6.19 -7.13
N PRO A 69 8.59 -7.03 -7.22
CA PRO A 69 7.19 -6.57 -7.25
C PRO A 69 6.60 -6.31 -5.85
N ALA A 70 7.26 -6.77 -4.79
CA ALA A 70 6.73 -6.69 -3.43
C ALA A 70 7.82 -6.44 -2.39
N LEU A 71 7.52 -5.59 -1.41
CA LEU A 71 8.37 -5.30 -0.26
C LEU A 71 7.53 -5.33 1.01
N LEU A 72 7.93 -6.14 1.99
CA LEU A 72 7.30 -6.20 3.30
C LEU A 72 7.98 -5.26 4.28
N ALA A 73 7.20 -4.67 5.18
CA ALA A 73 7.67 -3.74 6.19
C ALA A 73 7.06 -4.06 7.57
N TRP A 74 7.88 -4.07 8.62
CA TRP A 74 7.38 -4.27 9.99
C TRP A 74 8.23 -3.53 11.01
N ARG A 75 7.72 -3.49 12.25
CA ARG A 75 8.43 -2.95 13.39
C ARG A 75 9.38 -4.00 13.95
N GLY A 76 10.68 -3.74 13.85
CA GLY A 76 11.72 -4.54 14.49
C GLY A 76 11.66 -4.43 16.03
N PRO A 77 12.33 -5.34 16.75
CA PRO A 77 12.28 -5.40 18.22
C PRO A 77 12.85 -4.15 18.90
N ALA A 78 13.84 -3.49 18.30
CA ALA A 78 14.38 -2.23 18.82
C ALA A 78 13.60 -0.99 18.36
N GLY A 79 12.45 -1.16 17.69
CA GLY A 79 11.58 -0.06 17.25
C GLY A 79 12.06 0.66 15.99
N GLN A 80 12.82 -0.04 15.13
CA GLN A 80 13.21 0.40 13.79
C GLN A 80 12.27 -0.18 12.72
N LEU A 81 12.24 0.45 11.54
CA LEU A 81 11.61 -0.11 10.36
C LEU A 81 12.51 -1.19 9.75
N GLU A 82 11.99 -2.41 9.65
CA GLU A 82 12.64 -3.52 8.95
C GLU A 82 11.91 -3.82 7.64
N LEU A 83 12.68 -4.19 6.61
CA LEU A 83 12.19 -4.45 5.27
C LEU A 83 12.72 -5.77 4.74
N SER A 84 11.90 -6.50 3.99
CA SER A 84 12.33 -7.68 3.23
C SER A 84 11.65 -7.75 1.87
N PRO A 85 12.38 -8.10 0.79
CA PRO A 85 11.79 -8.32 -0.52
C PRO A 85 10.98 -9.63 -0.56
N GLY A 86 9.95 -9.65 -1.43
CA GLY A 86 9.26 -10.87 -1.85
C GLY A 86 8.43 -11.57 -0.75
N PRO A 87 7.77 -12.70 -1.10
CA PRO A 87 6.89 -13.41 -0.18
C PRO A 87 7.63 -14.53 0.56
N PRO A 88 8.09 -14.27 1.79
CA PRO A 88 7.69 -15.08 2.95
C PRO A 88 6.76 -14.26 3.87
N PRO A 89 5.96 -14.90 4.75
CA PRO A 89 5.20 -14.15 5.75
C PRO A 89 6.14 -13.28 6.61
N PRO A 90 5.63 -12.20 7.21
CA PRO A 90 6.42 -11.44 8.18
C PRO A 90 6.95 -12.40 9.27
N PRO A 91 8.09 -12.07 9.91
CA PRO A 91 8.66 -12.93 10.93
C PRO A 91 7.62 -13.34 11.98
N PRO A 92 7.69 -14.58 12.50
CA PRO A 92 6.77 -15.03 13.55
C PRO A 92 6.85 -14.09 14.75
N GLY A 93 5.69 -13.73 15.31
CA GLY A 93 5.58 -12.80 16.44
C GLY A 93 5.48 -11.32 16.04
N VAL A 94 5.50 -10.98 14.75
CA VAL A 94 5.17 -9.63 14.28
C VAL A 94 3.65 -9.44 14.33
N PRO A 95 3.12 -8.52 15.16
CA PRO A 95 1.67 -8.33 15.31
C PRO A 95 1.03 -7.66 14.09
N LYS A 96 1.80 -6.84 13.37
CA LYS A 96 1.37 -6.08 12.21
C LYS A 96 2.55 -5.84 11.28
N ALA A 97 2.34 -6.09 10.00
CA ALA A 97 3.24 -5.72 8.92
C ALA A 97 2.49 -4.90 7.86
N LEU A 98 3.24 -4.38 6.90
CA LEU A 98 2.76 -3.70 5.71
C LEU A 98 3.35 -4.39 4.49
N PHE A 99 2.65 -4.30 3.38
CA PHE A 99 3.20 -4.61 2.07
C PHE A 99 3.20 -3.37 1.19
N PHE A 100 4.23 -3.25 0.36
CA PHE A 100 4.27 -2.38 -0.79
C PHE A 100 4.29 -3.24 -2.05
N LEU A 101 3.41 -2.98 -3.00
CA LEU A 101 3.30 -3.73 -4.25
C LEU A 101 3.48 -2.81 -5.44
N ARG A 102 4.24 -3.30 -6.42
CA ARG A 102 4.29 -2.76 -7.78
C ARG A 102 3.37 -3.60 -8.66
N PRO A 103 2.25 -3.06 -9.14
CA PRO A 103 1.42 -3.72 -10.15
C PRO A 103 2.23 -4.06 -11.41
N PRO A 104 1.90 -5.14 -12.15
CA PRO A 104 2.66 -5.53 -13.35
C PRO A 104 2.68 -4.46 -14.45
N ALA A 105 1.64 -3.63 -14.53
CA ALA A 105 1.55 -2.54 -15.50
C ALA A 105 2.30 -1.27 -15.06
N ALA A 106 2.75 -1.21 -13.80
CA ALA A 106 3.34 -0.01 -13.22
C ALA A 106 4.81 0.15 -13.59
N GLY A 107 5.14 1.35 -14.07
CA GLY A 107 6.51 1.75 -14.34
C GLY A 107 7.36 1.96 -13.07
N PRO A 108 8.65 2.29 -13.24
CA PRO A 108 9.46 2.81 -12.14
C PRO A 108 8.87 4.14 -11.65
N GLY A 109 8.93 4.37 -10.33
CA GLY A 109 8.39 5.57 -9.69
C GLY A 109 7.34 5.29 -8.60
N PRO A 110 6.98 6.31 -7.82
CA PRO A 110 6.14 6.14 -6.64
C PRO A 110 4.62 6.25 -6.88
N ALA A 111 4.18 6.67 -8.07
CA ALA A 111 2.79 7.05 -8.32
C ALA A 111 1.81 5.87 -8.33
N GLU A 112 2.25 4.69 -8.77
CA GLU A 112 1.41 3.52 -8.99
C GLU A 112 1.65 2.40 -7.95
N LEU A 113 2.42 2.70 -6.90
CA LEU A 113 2.72 1.74 -5.84
C LEU A 113 1.51 1.59 -4.91
N LEU A 114 1.11 0.35 -4.68
CA LEU A 114 0.06 0.00 -3.72
C LEU A 114 0.68 -0.24 -2.35
N CYS A 115 -0.05 0.12 -1.30
CA CYS A 115 0.33 -0.18 0.09
C CYS A 115 -0.86 -0.76 0.83
N GLY A 116 -0.62 -1.73 1.71
CA GLY A 116 -1.67 -2.30 2.56
C GLY A 116 -1.13 -2.93 3.82
N ASP A 117 -2.03 -3.14 4.78
CA ASP A 117 -1.75 -3.81 6.03
C ASP A 117 -1.73 -5.33 5.86
N LEU A 118 -0.85 -6.00 6.60
CA LEU A 118 -0.80 -7.45 6.72
C LEU A 118 -0.87 -7.83 8.21
N PRO A 119 -1.96 -8.48 8.66
CA PRO A 119 -2.10 -8.85 10.06
C PRO A 119 -1.23 -10.05 10.43
N ALA A 120 -1.05 -10.26 11.74
CA ALA A 120 -0.31 -11.42 12.29
C ALA A 120 -0.85 -12.78 11.82
N GLU A 121 -2.16 -12.86 11.54
CA GLU A 121 -2.86 -14.06 11.09
C GLU A 121 -3.46 -13.83 9.68
N PRO A 122 -2.68 -14.01 8.60
CA PRO A 122 -3.11 -13.66 7.24
C PRO A 122 -4.28 -14.50 6.73
N LEU A 123 -4.33 -15.79 7.08
CA LEU A 123 -5.36 -16.70 6.56
C LEU A 123 -6.76 -16.40 7.13
N PRO A 124 -6.95 -16.22 8.45
CA PRO A 124 -8.22 -15.75 9.00
C PRO A 124 -8.64 -14.38 8.45
N HIS A 125 -7.70 -13.45 8.29
CA HIS A 125 -8.00 -12.15 7.70
C HIS A 125 -8.45 -12.25 6.24
N PHE A 126 -7.77 -13.09 5.44
CA PHE A 126 -8.16 -13.36 4.07
C PHE A 126 -9.54 -14.02 3.99
N ALA A 127 -9.88 -14.92 4.92
CA ALA A 127 -11.21 -15.51 5.01
C ALA A 127 -12.30 -14.46 5.25
N ALA A 128 -12.08 -13.54 6.19
CA ALA A 128 -12.99 -12.42 6.44
C ALA A 128 -13.10 -11.49 5.22
N LEU A 129 -11.98 -11.16 4.56
CA LEU A 129 -11.98 -10.36 3.33
C LEU A 129 -12.82 -11.02 2.23
N VAL A 130 -12.68 -12.33 2.04
CA VAL A 130 -13.46 -13.07 1.04
C VAL A 130 -14.95 -13.01 1.36
N GLU A 131 -15.34 -13.29 2.60
CA GLU A 131 -16.73 -13.32 3.04
C GLU A 131 -17.41 -11.95 3.02
N GLU A 132 -16.76 -10.95 3.61
CA GLU A 132 -17.38 -9.66 3.92
C GLU A 132 -17.25 -8.64 2.79
N VAL A 133 -16.26 -8.80 1.91
CA VAL A 133 -15.94 -7.81 0.87
C VAL A 133 -16.03 -8.41 -0.53
N ILE A 134 -15.28 -9.49 -0.80
CA ILE A 134 -15.18 -10.03 -2.17
C ILE A 134 -16.49 -10.67 -2.62
N VAL A 135 -17.11 -11.49 -1.78
CA VAL A 135 -18.39 -12.16 -2.09
C VAL A 135 -19.49 -11.13 -2.39
N PRO A 136 -19.77 -10.12 -1.53
CA PRO A 136 -20.81 -9.12 -1.83
C PRO A 136 -20.54 -8.31 -3.10
N ILE A 137 -19.28 -7.92 -3.34
CA ILE A 137 -18.92 -7.12 -4.53
C ILE A 137 -19.16 -7.93 -5.82
N LEU A 138 -18.75 -9.20 -5.84
CA LEU A 138 -18.75 -10.01 -7.06
C LEU A 138 -20.02 -10.85 -7.26
N THR A 139 -20.91 -10.91 -6.27
CA THR A 139 -22.20 -11.61 -6.40
C THR A 139 -23.38 -10.67 -6.59
N ASN A 140 -23.22 -9.38 -6.27
CA ASN A 140 -24.25 -8.38 -6.49
C ASN A 140 -24.55 -8.19 -7.98
N ARG A 141 -25.72 -8.67 -8.42
CA ARG A 141 -26.16 -8.59 -9.82
C ARG A 141 -26.26 -7.16 -10.37
N ARG A 142 -26.41 -6.16 -9.51
CA ARG A 142 -26.37 -4.75 -9.93
C ARG A 142 -25.00 -4.33 -10.45
N ASN A 143 -23.93 -4.93 -9.90
CA ASN A 143 -22.57 -4.71 -10.38
C ASN A 143 -22.30 -5.43 -11.71
N HIS A 144 -23.23 -6.26 -12.19
CA HIS A 144 -23.13 -7.02 -13.43
C HIS A 144 -23.96 -6.41 -14.57
N GLU A 145 -24.41 -5.16 -14.42
CA GLU A 145 -25.11 -4.46 -15.49
C GLU A 145 -24.23 -4.38 -16.74
N GLY A 146 -24.78 -4.78 -17.89
CA GLY A 146 -24.04 -4.87 -19.15
C GLY A 146 -23.18 -6.13 -19.32
N TRP A 147 -23.06 -7.00 -18.32
CA TRP A 147 -22.29 -8.24 -18.45
C TRP A 147 -23.11 -9.34 -19.15
N PRO A 148 -22.51 -10.16 -20.02
CA PRO A 148 -23.15 -11.36 -20.52
C PRO A 148 -23.55 -12.28 -19.36
N ARG A 149 -24.75 -12.89 -19.44
CA ARG A 149 -25.28 -13.77 -18.38
C ARG A 149 -24.31 -14.87 -17.98
N VAL A 150 -23.61 -15.46 -18.95
CA VAL A 150 -22.64 -16.53 -18.72
C VAL A 150 -21.45 -16.06 -17.87
N VAL A 151 -20.92 -14.86 -18.14
CA VAL A 151 -19.81 -14.28 -17.36
C VAL A 151 -20.26 -13.98 -15.93
N SER A 152 -21.44 -13.40 -15.78
CA SER A 152 -22.01 -13.12 -14.47
C SER A 152 -22.25 -14.40 -13.65
N GLN A 153 -22.70 -15.48 -14.28
CA GLN A 153 -22.86 -16.78 -13.63
C GLN A 153 -21.53 -17.43 -13.27
N ASP A 154 -20.53 -17.32 -14.15
CA ASP A 154 -19.22 -17.90 -13.98
C ASP A 154 -18.45 -17.26 -12.80
N ILE A 155 -18.44 -15.92 -12.73
CA ILE A 155 -17.81 -15.18 -11.63
C ILE A 155 -18.44 -15.56 -10.29
N ILE A 156 -19.77 -15.65 -10.23
CA ILE A 156 -20.47 -16.06 -9.01
C ILE A 156 -20.04 -17.47 -8.58
N HIS A 157 -20.04 -18.44 -9.50
CA HIS A 157 -19.58 -19.80 -9.18
C HIS A 157 -18.15 -19.83 -8.66
N HIS A 158 -17.23 -19.10 -9.31
CA HIS A 158 -15.84 -19.03 -8.89
C HIS A 158 -15.66 -18.41 -7.51
N VAL A 159 -16.44 -17.37 -7.18
CA VAL A 159 -16.39 -16.70 -5.89
C VAL A 159 -16.94 -17.59 -4.77
N HIS A 160 -18.05 -18.31 -4.98
CA HIS A 160 -18.52 -19.31 -4.01
C HIS A 160 -17.52 -20.46 -3.85
N SER A 161 -16.89 -20.91 -4.93
CA SER A 161 -15.83 -21.93 -4.87
C SER A 161 -14.62 -21.46 -4.06
N LEU A 162 -14.20 -20.20 -4.24
CA LEU A 162 -13.14 -19.58 -3.45
C LEU A 162 -13.52 -19.54 -1.96
N LYS A 163 -14.70 -19.01 -1.63
CA LYS A 163 -15.23 -18.97 -0.26
C LYS A 163 -15.15 -20.34 0.42
N ASN A 164 -15.69 -21.36 -0.24
CA ASN A 164 -15.72 -22.73 0.27
C ASN A 164 -14.31 -23.32 0.44
N THR A 165 -13.40 -23.00 -0.46
CA THR A 165 -12.01 -23.44 -0.39
C THR A 165 -11.30 -22.80 0.81
N VAL A 166 -11.43 -21.48 0.97
CA VAL A 166 -10.82 -20.75 2.09
C VAL A 166 -11.37 -21.25 3.43
N PHE A 167 -12.69 -21.47 3.53
CA PHE A 167 -13.32 -22.01 4.74
C PHE A 167 -12.75 -23.38 5.14
N LYS A 168 -12.57 -24.28 4.17
CA LYS A 168 -11.92 -25.58 4.42
C LYS A 168 -10.48 -25.44 4.89
N VAL A 169 -9.69 -24.59 4.23
CA VAL A 169 -8.26 -24.39 4.55
C VAL A 169 -8.10 -23.81 5.95
N VAL A 170 -8.94 -22.84 6.36
CA VAL A 170 -8.97 -22.30 7.73
C VAL A 170 -9.23 -23.41 8.75
N GLY A 171 -10.16 -24.32 8.46
CA GLY A 171 -10.43 -25.49 9.29
C GLY A 171 -9.19 -26.38 9.41
N GLN A 172 -8.62 -26.78 8.27
CA GLN A 172 -7.47 -27.70 8.20
C GLN A 172 -6.26 -27.18 8.98
N VAL A 173 -5.93 -25.89 8.83
CA VAL A 173 -4.82 -25.25 9.58
C VAL A 173 -5.08 -25.26 11.09
N LYS A 174 -6.35 -25.19 11.51
CA LYS A 174 -6.76 -25.29 12.92
C LYS A 174 -7.01 -26.72 13.40
N GLY A 175 -6.72 -27.75 12.58
CA GLY A 175 -6.98 -29.15 12.90
C GLY A 175 -8.47 -29.52 12.97
N LYS A 176 -9.34 -28.76 12.29
CA LYS A 176 -10.79 -28.95 12.25
C LYS A 176 -11.25 -29.27 10.83
N THR A 177 -12.20 -30.16 10.67
CA THR A 177 -12.87 -30.38 9.37
C THR A 177 -14.06 -29.44 9.27
N LEU A 178 -13.90 -28.35 8.52
CA LEU A 178 -14.99 -27.43 8.21
C LEU A 178 -15.60 -27.80 6.85
N LEU A 179 -16.91 -28.03 6.83
CA LEU A 179 -17.64 -28.39 5.62
C LEU A 179 -18.41 -27.17 5.09
N PRO A 180 -18.26 -26.82 3.80
CA PRO A 180 -19.05 -25.75 3.22
C PRO A 180 -20.53 -26.15 3.22
N LEU A 181 -21.40 -25.19 3.54
CA LEU A 181 -22.83 -25.40 3.46
C LEU A 181 -23.26 -25.54 1.99
N PRO A 182 -24.26 -26.39 1.68
CA PRO A 182 -24.79 -26.49 0.33
C PRO A 182 -25.37 -25.15 -0.16
N ALA A 183 -25.26 -24.84 -1.46
CA ALA A 183 -25.80 -23.60 -2.03
C ALA A 183 -27.30 -23.39 -1.80
N ALA A 184 -28.07 -24.47 -1.57
CA ALA A 184 -29.49 -24.41 -1.22
C ALA A 184 -29.76 -23.79 0.17
N SER A 185 -28.77 -23.78 1.07
CA SER A 185 -28.90 -23.18 2.41
C SER A 185 -28.52 -21.70 2.50
N GLU A 186 -27.82 -21.15 1.51
CA GLU A 186 -27.37 -19.74 1.50
C GLU A 186 -28.52 -18.75 1.20
N GLY A 187 -29.71 -19.25 0.82
CA GLY A 187 -30.91 -18.44 0.59
C GLY A 187 -31.93 -18.43 1.74
N ILE A 188 -31.64 -19.09 2.86
CA ILE A 188 -32.60 -19.26 3.98
C ILE A 188 -32.53 -18.07 4.98
N GLU A 189 -31.62 -17.12 4.77
CA GLU A 189 -31.36 -16.01 5.70
C GLU A 189 -32.45 -14.91 5.71
N ASN A 190 -33.58 -15.10 5.02
CA ASN A 190 -34.71 -14.15 4.97
C ASN A 190 -36.09 -14.77 5.26
N ILE A 191 -36.17 -15.86 6.03
CA ILE A 191 -37.47 -16.33 6.53
C ILE A 191 -37.78 -15.61 7.85
N ASP A 192 -38.50 -14.49 7.76
CA ASP A 192 -39.12 -13.84 8.91
C ASP A 192 -40.15 -14.82 9.50
N PRO A 193 -40.03 -15.29 10.76
CA PRO A 193 -40.88 -16.34 11.32
C PRO A 193 -42.31 -15.87 11.66
N LYS A 194 -42.88 -14.92 10.91
CA LYS A 194 -44.20 -14.33 11.21
C LYS A 194 -45.34 -14.74 10.28
N ASP A 195 -45.10 -15.49 9.22
CA ASP A 195 -46.16 -15.92 8.30
C ASP A 195 -46.54 -17.41 8.43
N GLU A 196 -46.67 -17.91 9.66
CA GLU A 196 -47.50 -19.09 9.95
C GLU A 196 -48.75 -18.68 10.75
N LYS A 197 -49.71 -18.12 10.03
CA LYS A 197 -51.14 -18.29 10.30
C LYS A 197 -51.91 -17.94 9.04
N LEU A 198 -52.39 -18.95 8.34
CA LEU A 198 -53.74 -19.06 7.77
C LEU A 198 -53.97 -20.52 7.35
#